data_AF-Q6AGV5-F1
#
_entry.id   AF-Q6AGV5-F1
#
_cell.length_a   1.000
_cell.length_b   1.000
_cell.length_c   1.000
_cell.angle_alpha   90.00
_cell.angle_beta   90.00
_cell.angle_gamma   90.00
#
_symmetry.space_group_name_H-M   'P 1'
#
loop_
_entity.id
_entity.type
_entity.pdbx_description
1 polymer ?
#
loop_
_entity_poly.entity_id
_entity_poly.type
_entity_poly.pdbx_seq_one_letter_code
_entity_poly.pdbx_strand_id
1 'polypeptide(L)'
;MVGGIGLRKIAELRQLWRRYQGPFVFELRRGGLTLDDIYRIPEETAAYVSVAAAQPESPLHAAINNWEYPLSREGMLLLDLIDLQGAKSSKKNQWKPLPRPWQRPERIGYTELSYDEAIALLKKNEGR
;
A
#
# COMPACT_ATOMS: atom_id res chain seq x y z
N MET A 1 1.90 8.50 -1.49
CA MET A 1 1.61 8.60 -0.05
C MET A 1 0.87 7.36 0.37
N VAL A 2 1.51 6.41 1.07
CA VAL A 2 0.79 5.33 1.75
C VAL A 2 0.56 5.81 3.18
N GLY A 3 -0.52 6.57 3.38
CA GLY A 3 -0.95 6.96 4.71
C GLY A 3 -1.37 5.70 5.45
N GLY A 4 -0.66 5.35 6.52
CA GLY A 4 -1.07 4.26 7.40
C GLY A 4 -2.50 4.52 7.86
N ILE A 5 -3.42 3.60 7.56
CA ILE A 5 -4.81 3.71 7.98
C ILE A 5 -4.82 3.47 9.49
N GLY A 6 -4.72 4.54 10.27
CA GLY A 6 -4.80 4.48 11.72
C GLY A 6 -6.25 4.25 12.14
N LEU A 7 -6.72 3.00 12.06
CA LEU A 7 -8.04 2.62 12.55
C LEU A 7 -8.01 2.69 14.08
N ARG A 8 -8.74 3.63 14.67
CA ARG A 8 -8.83 3.79 16.14
C ARG A 8 -10.27 3.66 16.66
N LYS A 9 -11.27 3.68 15.78
CA LYS A 9 -12.69 3.68 16.18
C LYS A 9 -13.47 2.54 15.53
N ILE A 10 -14.40 1.94 16.27
CA ILE A 10 -15.34 0.90 15.77
C ILE A 10 -16.05 1.35 14.48
N ALA A 11 -16.39 2.64 14.38
CA ALA A 11 -17.03 3.20 13.19
C ALA A 11 -16.17 3.02 11.91
N GLU A 12 -14.85 3.18 12.02
CA GLU A 12 -13.91 3.05 10.90
C GLU A 12 -13.80 1.59 10.46
N LEU A 13 -13.74 0.64 11.41
CA LEU A 13 -13.77 -0.80 11.12
C LEU A 13 -15.05 -1.19 10.39
N ARG A 14 -16.20 -0.70 10.85
CA ARG A 14 -17.49 -0.97 10.20
C ARG A 14 -17.57 -0.37 8.81
N GLN A 15 -17.02 0.82 8.60
CA GLN A 15 -16.95 1.45 7.29
C GLN A 15 -16.07 0.64 6.34
N LEU A 16 -14.92 0.17 6.81
CA LEU A 16 -14.01 -0.65 6.02
C LEU A 16 -14.65 -1.99 5.66
N TRP A 17 -15.29 -2.66 6.62
CA TRP A 17 -16.05 -3.89 6.39
C TRP A 17 -17.15 -3.70 5.34
N ARG A 18 -17.96 -2.63 5.44
CA ARG A 18 -19.02 -2.35 4.47
C ARG A 18 -18.48 -2.16 3.05
N ARG A 19 -17.30 -1.57 2.91
CA ARG A 19 -16.69 -1.28 1.61
C ARG A 19 -15.98 -2.50 1.00
N TYR A 20 -15.39 -3.36 1.83
CA TYR A 20 -14.54 -4.47 1.40
C TYR A 20 -14.94 -5.79 2.08
N GLN A 21 -16.22 -6.15 2.06
CA GLN A 21 -16.77 -7.26 2.86
C GLN A 21 -15.97 -8.57 2.75
N GLY A 22 -15.74 -9.05 1.52
CA GLY A 22 -15.02 -10.31 1.27
C GLY A 22 -13.58 -10.29 1.81
N PRO A 23 -12.73 -9.37 1.30
CA PRO A 23 -11.34 -9.25 1.76
C PRO A 23 -11.21 -8.99 3.27
N PHE A 24 -12.11 -8.19 3.84
CA PHE A 24 -12.10 -7.89 5.27
C PHE A 24 -12.41 -9.13 6.11
N VAL A 25 -13.46 -9.89 5.76
CA VAL A 25 -13.81 -11.13 6.47
C VAL A 25 -12.73 -12.19 6.30
N PHE A 26 -12.10 -12.27 5.14
CA PHE A 26 -10.96 -13.15 4.92
C PHE A 26 -9.81 -12.84 5.88
N GLU A 27 -9.43 -11.57 6.01
CA GLU A 27 -8.37 -11.16 6.94
C GLU A 27 -8.70 -11.49 8.39
N LEU A 28 -9.92 -11.20 8.84
CA LEU A 28 -10.32 -11.56 10.20
C LEU A 28 -10.13 -13.07 10.44
N ARG A 29 -10.60 -13.90 9.51
CA ARG A 29 -10.44 -15.36 9.62
C ARG A 29 -8.98 -15.79 9.61
N ARG A 30 -8.14 -15.17 8.77
CA ARG A 30 -6.68 -15.44 8.73
C ARG A 30 -6.03 -15.14 10.08
N GLY A 31 -6.49 -14.10 10.78
CA GLY A 31 -6.04 -13.74 12.13
C GLY A 31 -6.69 -14.53 13.28
N GLY A 32 -7.59 -15.47 13.00
CA GLY A 32 -8.37 -16.18 14.02
C GLY A 32 -9.45 -15.32 14.69
N LEU A 33 -9.87 -14.23 14.05
CA LEU A 33 -10.89 -13.29 14.50
C LEU A 33 -12.21 -13.49 13.73
N THR A 34 -13.27 -12.93 14.28
CA THR A 34 -14.62 -12.93 13.73
C THR A 34 -15.18 -11.51 13.66
N LEU A 35 -16.33 -11.33 13.01
CA LEU A 35 -17.00 -10.03 12.96
C LEU A 35 -17.48 -9.56 14.34
N ASP A 36 -17.75 -10.48 15.26
CA ASP A 36 -18.17 -10.15 16.63
C ASP A 36 -17.01 -9.50 17.42
N ASP A 37 -15.77 -9.87 17.09
CA ASP A 37 -14.57 -9.31 17.73
C ASP A 37 -14.40 -7.80 17.49
N ILE A 38 -15.04 -7.24 16.45
CA ILE A 38 -15.14 -5.78 16.25
C ILE A 38 -15.77 -5.09 17.47
N TYR A 39 -16.68 -5.77 18.18
CA TYR A 39 -17.35 -5.23 19.36
C TYR A 39 -16.74 -5.74 20.66
N ARG A 40 -16.25 -6.99 20.68
CA ARG A 40 -15.69 -7.63 21.88
C ARG A 40 -14.28 -7.14 22.21
N ILE A 41 -13.43 -7.00 21.20
CA ILE A 41 -12.01 -6.62 21.30
C ILE A 41 -11.65 -5.63 20.17
N PRO A 42 -12.26 -4.42 20.18
CA PRO A 42 -12.18 -3.47 19.07
C PRO A 42 -10.76 -2.98 18.80
N GLU A 43 -9.93 -2.83 19.85
CA GLU A 43 -8.57 -2.30 19.72
C GLU A 43 -7.64 -3.31 19.06
N GLU A 44 -7.69 -4.56 19.48
CA GLU A 44 -6.93 -5.67 18.91
C GLU A 44 -7.35 -5.94 17.46
N THR A 45 -8.66 -5.93 17.22
CA THR A 45 -9.20 -6.06 15.86
C THR A 45 -8.73 -4.91 14.97
N ALA A 46 -8.75 -3.67 15.47
CA ALA A 46 -8.26 -2.51 14.74
C ALA A 46 -6.76 -2.58 14.47
N ALA A 47 -5.96 -2.99 15.44
CA ALA A 47 -4.52 -3.17 15.28
C ALA A 47 -4.21 -4.22 14.22
N TYR A 48 -4.86 -5.38 14.28
CA TYR A 48 -4.68 -6.45 13.29
C TYR A 48 -5.06 -5.99 11.88
N VAL A 49 -6.26 -5.43 11.72
CA VAL A 49 -6.76 -4.95 10.41
C VAL A 49 -5.87 -3.84 9.84
N SER A 50 -5.36 -2.95 10.69
CA SER A 50 -4.43 -1.88 10.26
C SER A 50 -3.13 -2.46 9.73
N VAL A 51 -2.58 -3.48 10.39
CA VAL A 51 -1.38 -4.19 9.91
C VAL A 51 -1.69 -4.91 8.60
N ALA A 52 -2.79 -5.67 8.52
CA ALA A 52 -3.19 -6.38 7.31
C ALA A 52 -3.35 -5.42 6.12
N ALA A 53 -4.07 -4.30 6.31
CA ALA A 53 -4.26 -3.27 5.30
C ALA A 53 -2.95 -2.60 4.83
N ALA A 54 -1.87 -2.68 5.61
CA ALA A 54 -0.55 -2.17 5.24
C ALA A 54 0.35 -3.21 4.54
N GLN A 55 -0.01 -4.50 4.57
CA GLN A 55 0.82 -5.57 4.00
C GLN A 55 0.39 -5.91 2.56
N PRO A 56 1.30 -5.84 1.56
CA PRO A 56 0.99 -6.14 0.16
C PRO A 56 0.39 -7.52 -0.13
N GLU A 57 0.72 -8.50 0.72
CA GLU A 57 0.23 -9.88 0.64
C GLU A 57 -1.21 -10.05 1.13
N SER A 58 -1.79 -9.01 1.74
CA SER A 58 -3.16 -9.04 2.24
C SER A 58 -4.16 -8.80 1.10
N PRO A 59 -5.16 -9.68 0.92
CA PRO A 59 -6.32 -9.37 0.09
C PRO A 59 -7.00 -8.04 0.43
N LEU A 60 -7.01 -7.63 1.71
CA LEU A 60 -7.56 -6.35 2.12
C LEU A 60 -6.72 -5.18 1.61
N HIS A 61 -5.39 -5.27 1.68
CA HIS A 61 -4.50 -4.27 1.08
C HIS A 61 -4.74 -4.15 -0.43
N ALA A 62 -4.83 -5.29 -1.12
CA ALA A 62 -5.09 -5.31 -2.55
C ALA A 62 -6.41 -4.59 -2.90
N ALA A 63 -7.49 -4.92 -2.18
CA ALA A 63 -8.79 -4.29 -2.39
C ALA A 63 -8.77 -2.76 -2.11
N ILE A 64 -8.09 -2.32 -1.04
CA ILE A 64 -7.99 -0.90 -0.68
C ILE A 64 -7.25 -0.11 -1.76
N ASN A 65 -6.21 -0.69 -2.34
CA ASN A 65 -5.36 -0.02 -3.33
C ASN A 65 -5.76 -0.32 -4.79
N ASN A 66 -6.90 -0.98 -5.01
CA ASN A 66 -7.39 -1.43 -6.32
C ASN A 66 -6.38 -2.30 -7.09
N TRP A 67 -5.65 -3.15 -6.36
CA TRP A 67 -4.82 -4.18 -6.98
C TRP A 67 -5.70 -5.34 -7.40
N GLU A 68 -5.39 -5.92 -8.56
CA GLU A 68 -6.10 -7.08 -9.08
C GLU A 68 -5.91 -8.32 -8.19
N TYR A 69 -4.71 -8.47 -7.61
CA TYR A 69 -4.35 -9.56 -6.71
C TYR A 69 -3.33 -9.09 -5.65
N PRO A 70 -3.32 -9.70 -4.45
CA PRO A 70 -2.27 -9.46 -3.46
C PRO A 70 -0.93 -10.02 -3.96
N LEU A 71 0.18 -9.41 -3.54
CA LEU A 71 1.52 -9.88 -3.92
C LEU A 71 2.46 -9.82 -2.71
N SER A 72 3.33 -10.82 -2.55
CA SER A 72 4.33 -10.82 -1.49
C SER A 72 5.40 -9.75 -1.74
N ARG A 73 6.07 -9.32 -0.66
CA ARG A 73 7.19 -8.36 -0.74
C ARG A 73 8.33 -8.91 -1.60
N GLU A 74 8.61 -10.21 -1.48
CA GLU A 74 9.61 -10.91 -2.28
C GLU A 74 9.21 -10.93 -3.75
N GLY A 75 7.93 -11.15 -4.05
CA GLY A 75 7.40 -11.08 -5.41
C GLY A 75 7.54 -9.68 -6.01
N MET A 76 7.29 -8.64 -5.21
CA MET A 76 7.54 -7.26 -5.63
C MET A 76 9.01 -7.02 -5.97
N LEU A 77 9.93 -7.43 -5.09
CA LEU A 77 11.38 -7.30 -5.29
C LEU A 77 11.86 -8.05 -6.54
N LEU A 78 11.33 -9.26 -6.79
CA LEU A 78 11.69 -10.03 -7.97
C LEU A 78 11.23 -9.36 -9.26
N LEU A 79 10.02 -8.80 -9.29
CA LEU A 79 9.54 -8.07 -10.46
C LEU A 79 10.39 -6.82 -10.74
N ASP A 80 10.79 -6.10 -9.69
CA ASP A 80 11.66 -4.93 -9.82
C ASP A 80 13.07 -5.32 -10.29
N LEU A 81 13.60 -6.45 -9.82
CA LEU A 81 14.88 -7.00 -10.28
C LEU A 81 14.82 -7.41 -11.76
N ILE A 82 13.72 -8.04 -12.20
CA ILE A 82 13.50 -8.39 -13.60
C ILE A 82 13.55 -7.13 -14.47
N ASP A 83 12.88 -6.06 -14.05
CA ASP A 83 12.87 -4.81 -14.80
C ASP A 83 14.23 -4.12 -14.83
N LEU A 84 14.97 -4.15 -13.72
CA LEU A 84 16.33 -3.64 -13.64
C LEU A 84 17.25 -4.38 -14.63
N GLN A 85 17.19 -5.71 -14.64
CA GLN A 85 18.03 -6.54 -15.49
C GLN A 85 17.64 -6.37 -16.96
N GLY A 86 16.35 -6.33 -17.27
CA GLY A 86 15.85 -6.07 -18.63
C GLY A 86 16.27 -4.70 -19.16
N ALA A 87 16.17 -3.66 -18.33
CA ALA A 87 16.62 -2.31 -18.68
C ALA A 87 18.14 -2.25 -18.89
N LYS A 88 18.94 -2.93 -18.07
CA LYS A 88 20.40 -3.01 -18.20
C LYS A 88 20.83 -3.66 -19.51
N SER A 89 20.14 -4.73 -19.93
CA SER A 89 20.47 -5.49 -21.14
C SER A 89 19.89 -4.89 -22.43
N SER A 90 19.03 -3.87 -22.33
CA SER A 90 18.35 -3.26 -23.47
C SER A 90 18.90 -1.87 -23.81
N LYS A 91 18.72 -1.40 -25.04
CA LYS A 91 19.00 0.01 -25.36
C LYS A 91 17.96 0.91 -24.68
N LYS A 92 18.31 2.18 -24.49
CA LYS A 92 17.42 3.21 -23.92
C LYS A 92 16.04 3.15 -24.58
N ASN A 93 14.98 3.12 -23.76
CA ASN A 93 13.57 3.08 -24.15
C ASN A 93 13.09 1.80 -24.87
N GLN A 94 13.88 0.73 -24.93
CA GLN A 94 13.42 -0.54 -25.52
C GLN A 94 12.75 -1.46 -24.49
N TRP A 95 13.24 -1.50 -23.25
CA TRP A 95 12.62 -2.31 -22.21
C TRP A 95 11.32 -1.68 -21.74
N LYS A 96 10.22 -2.44 -21.83
CA LYS A 96 8.93 -2.09 -21.23
C LYS A 96 8.74 -2.97 -20.00
N PRO A 97 8.74 -2.37 -18.80
CA PRO A 97 8.52 -3.12 -17.58
C PRO A 97 7.21 -3.91 -17.57
N LEU A 98 7.19 -5.06 -16.89
CA LEU A 98 5.97 -5.87 -16.73
C LEU A 98 4.85 -5.07 -16.03
N PRO A 99 3.56 -5.34 -16.35
CA PRO A 99 2.45 -4.67 -15.67
C PRO A 99 2.52 -4.92 -14.17
N ARG A 100 2.19 -3.89 -13.38
CA ARG A 100 2.15 -3.98 -11.91
C ARG A 100 0.72 -3.82 -11.42
N PRO A 101 0.30 -4.60 -10.41
CA PRO A 101 -0.98 -4.35 -9.75
C PRO A 101 -0.95 -3.06 -8.92
N TRP A 102 0.23 -2.58 -8.53
CA TRP A 102 0.39 -1.27 -7.88
C TRP A 102 0.65 -0.14 -8.88
N GLN A 103 0.08 1.02 -8.57
CA GLN A 103 0.37 2.26 -9.29
C GLN A 103 1.86 2.58 -9.18
N ARG A 104 2.51 2.77 -10.34
CA ARG A 104 3.83 3.39 -10.35
C ARG A 104 3.67 4.84 -9.94
N PRO A 105 4.59 5.39 -9.13
CA PRO A 105 4.58 6.83 -8.88
C PRO A 105 4.62 7.54 -10.24
N GLU A 106 3.61 8.35 -10.50
CA GLU A 106 3.68 9.26 -11.64
C GLU A 106 4.88 10.16 -11.43
N ARG A 107 5.70 10.28 -12.47
CA ARG A 107 6.85 11.16 -12.44
C ARG A 107 6.33 12.59 -12.33
N ILE A 108 6.55 13.24 -11.19
CA ILE A 108 6.07 14.59 -10.87
C ILE A 108 6.89 15.69 -11.60
N GLY A 109 7.47 15.37 -12.76
CA GLY A 109 8.33 16.28 -13.52
C GLY A 109 9.73 16.49 -12.91
N TYR A 110 10.45 17.48 -13.45
CA TYR A 110 11.67 18.03 -12.86
C TYR A 110 11.31 19.31 -12.12
N THR A 111 11.98 19.60 -11.01
CA THR A 111 11.93 20.93 -10.42
C THR A 111 12.89 21.85 -11.15
N GLU A 112 12.47 23.08 -11.44
CA GLU A 112 13.38 24.14 -11.91
C GLU A 112 14.12 24.81 -10.74
N LEU A 113 13.78 24.46 -9.49
CA LEU A 113 14.45 24.99 -8.30
C LEU A 113 15.90 24.54 -8.26
N SER A 114 16.78 25.46 -7.88
CA SER A 114 18.15 25.15 -7.50
C SER A 114 18.18 24.24 -6.26
N TYR A 115 19.32 23.58 -6.03
CA TYR A 115 19.48 22.67 -4.89
C TYR A 115 19.15 23.35 -3.55
N ASP A 116 19.64 24.59 -3.33
CA ASP A 116 19.42 25.32 -2.09
C ASP A 116 17.94 25.70 -1.89
N GLU A 117 17.25 26.09 -2.97
CA GLU A 117 15.82 26.41 -2.95
C GLU A 117 14.97 25.17 -2.69
N ALA A 118 15.33 24.02 -3.25
CA ALA A 118 14.65 22.76 -3.00
C ALA A 118 14.81 22.32 -1.53
N ILE A 119 16.02 22.44 -0.97
CA ILE A 119 16.27 22.13 0.45
C ILE A 119 15.49 23.08 1.37
N ALA A 120 15.45 24.38 1.07
CA ALA A 120 14.69 25.35 1.84
C ALA A 120 13.18 25.06 1.81
N LEU A 121 12.65 24.66 0.64
CA LEU A 121 11.25 24.28 0.47
C LEU A 121 10.91 22.99 1.22
N LEU A 122 11.79 21.99 1.20
CA LEU A 122 11.61 20.75 1.97
C LEU A 122 11.60 21.01 3.47
N LYS A 123 12.57 21.79 3.99
CA LYS A 123 12.61 22.20 5.40
C LYS A 123 11.39 23.01 5.84
N LYS A 124 10.86 23.86 4.95
CA LYS A 124 9.63 24.62 5.20
C LYS A 124 8.37 23.72 5.31
N ASN A 125 8.40 22.55 4.67
CA ASN A 125 7.28 21.61 4.62
C ASN A 125 7.47 20.41 5.56
N GLU A 126 8.60 20.27 6.26
CA GLU A 126 8.78 19.27 7.31
C GLU A 126 7.78 19.52 8.45
N GLY A 127 6.79 18.64 8.59
CA GLY A 127 5.79 18.68 9.67
C GLY A 127 4.36 19.05 9.26
N ARG A 128 4.06 19.17 7.96
CA ARG A 128 2.68 19.13 7.43
C ARG A 128 2.33 17.73 6.98
#